data_AF-A0A537QZ11-F1
#
_entry.id   AF-A0A537QZ11-F1
#
_cell.length_a   1.000
_cell.length_b   1.000
_cell.length_c   1.000
_cell.angle_alpha   90.00
_cell.angle_beta   90.00
_cell.angle_gamma   90.00
#
_symmetry.space_group_name_H-M   'P 1'
#
loop_
_entity.id
_entity.type
_entity.pdbx_description
1 polymer ?
#
loop_
_entity_poly.entity_id
_entity_poly.type
_entity_poly.pdbx_seq_one_letter_code
_entity_poly.pdbx_strand_id
1 'polypeptide(L)'
;MVADVSAPESFVWVLADYEDYPADEKAEYAVCYFLESGSVWVFIPAPDRANADSMLRDISNRSEGVLTVSIEAGPNAGRKSPVVWIAQRHQSEWRRIKGTVGADQYVGENL
;
A
#
# COMPACT_ATOMS: atom_id res chain seq x y z
N MET A 1 17.48 27.19 11.25
CA MET A 1 16.08 27.01 10.82
C MET A 1 15.89 25.54 10.56
N VAL A 2 15.21 24.81 11.45
CA VAL A 2 14.89 23.40 11.24
C VAL A 2 13.39 23.28 11.46
N ALA A 3 12.74 22.72 10.45
CA ALA A 3 11.30 22.79 10.24
C ALA A 3 10.51 22.11 11.37
N ASP A 4 9.36 22.72 11.63
CA ASP A 4 8.23 22.18 12.37
C ASP A 4 7.86 20.80 11.80
N VAL A 5 8.21 19.72 12.53
CA VAL A 5 7.69 18.39 12.24
C VAL A 5 6.45 18.24 13.11
N SER A 6 5.35 18.85 12.66
CA SER A 6 4.01 18.44 13.06
C SER A 6 3.90 16.93 12.82
N ALA A 7 3.67 16.18 13.90
CA ALA A 7 3.66 14.74 13.92
C ALA A 7 2.78 14.17 12.77
N PRO A 8 3.34 13.40 11.82
CA PRO A 8 2.50 12.76 10.83
C PRO A 8 1.93 11.48 11.43
N GLU A 9 0.73 11.13 10.98
CA GLU A 9 0.08 9.83 11.18
C GLU A 9 1.12 8.70 11.10
N SER A 10 1.09 7.74 12.03
CA SER A 10 2.14 6.71 12.15
C SER A 10 2.22 5.79 10.93
N PHE A 11 2.86 6.22 9.85
CA PHE A 11 3.15 5.40 8.67
C PHE A 11 4.65 5.22 8.46
N VAL A 12 5.01 4.06 7.92
CA VAL A 12 6.41 3.65 7.70
C VAL A 12 6.69 3.68 6.21
N TRP A 13 7.81 4.31 5.84
CA TRP A 13 8.35 4.32 4.50
C TRP A 13 9.37 3.20 4.34
N VAL A 14 9.17 2.31 3.38
CA VAL A 14 10.06 1.19 3.09
C VAL A 14 10.54 1.35 1.64
N LEU A 15 11.84 1.26 1.41
CA LEU A 15 12.38 1.31 0.05
C LEU A 15 11.89 0.10 -0.74
N ALA A 16 11.59 0.28 -2.02
CA ALA A 16 11.05 -0.77 -2.89
C ALA A 16 11.88 -2.07 -2.87
N ASP A 17 13.20 -1.94 -2.74
CA ASP A 17 14.17 -3.06 -2.71
C ASP A 17 14.20 -3.84 -1.38
N TYR A 18 13.55 -3.34 -0.33
CA TYR A 18 13.43 -4.00 0.97
C TYR A 18 12.00 -4.56 1.13
N GLU A 19 11.82 -5.86 0.85
CA GLU A 19 10.52 -6.54 1.00
C GLU A 19 10.14 -6.83 2.46
N ASP A 20 11.00 -6.50 3.43
CA ASP A 20 10.71 -6.65 4.86
C ASP A 20 9.73 -5.57 5.33
N TYR A 21 8.45 -5.94 5.37
CA TYR A 21 7.43 -5.15 6.04
C TYR A 21 7.79 -4.91 7.52
N PRO A 22 7.49 -3.72 8.07
CA PRO A 22 7.83 -3.40 9.45
C PRO A 22 7.11 -4.36 10.42
N ALA A 23 7.86 -4.85 11.40
CA ALA A 23 7.38 -5.80 12.41
C ALA A 23 6.49 -5.16 13.49
N ASP A 24 5.86 -4.00 13.23
CA ASP A 24 5.15 -3.21 14.23
C ASP A 24 4.14 -4.07 15.01
N GLU A 25 4.44 -4.31 16.29
CA GLU A 25 4.02 -5.49 17.07
C GLU A 25 2.53 -5.51 17.43
N LYS A 26 1.76 -4.47 17.07
CA LYS A 26 0.35 -4.33 17.51
C LYS A 26 -0.67 -4.31 16.38
N ALA A 27 -0.28 -4.09 15.14
CA ALA A 27 -1.22 -4.00 14.02
C ALA A 27 -1.45 -5.36 13.38
N GLU A 28 -2.72 -5.76 13.25
CA GLU A 28 -3.13 -6.97 12.52
C GLU A 28 -3.37 -6.71 11.03
N TYR A 29 -3.61 -5.44 10.66
CA TYR A 29 -3.86 -5.02 9.28
C TYR A 29 -3.00 -3.81 8.95
N ALA A 30 -2.74 -3.63 7.65
CA ALA A 30 -2.10 -2.44 7.14
C ALA A 30 -2.52 -2.18 5.69
N VAL A 31 -2.48 -0.92 5.28
CA VAL A 31 -2.63 -0.53 3.88
C VAL A 31 -1.26 -0.15 3.33
N CYS A 32 -0.92 -0.79 2.23
CA CYS A 32 0.34 -0.61 1.53
C CYS A 32 0.08 0.05 0.18
N TYR A 33 0.86 1.05 -0.18
CA TYR A 33 0.81 1.64 -1.52
C TYR A 33 2.18 2.12 -1.97
N PHE A 34 2.36 2.22 -3.28
CA PHE A 34 3.60 2.73 -3.86
C PHE A 34 3.47 4.21 -4.15
N LEU A 35 4.46 5.02 -3.78
CA LEU A 35 4.58 6.37 -4.31
C LEU A 35 5.35 6.36 -5.64
N GLU A 36 4.80 7.06 -6.63
CA GLU A 36 5.50 7.33 -7.90
C GLU A 36 6.75 8.18 -7.65
N SER A 37 6.65 9.15 -6.74
CA SER A 37 7.79 9.98 -6.35
C SER A 37 8.68 9.23 -5.37
N GLY A 38 9.87 8.85 -5.83
CA GLY A 38 10.93 8.28 -5.01
C GLY A 38 10.96 6.76 -4.93
N SER A 39 10.04 6.06 -5.61
CA SER A 39 10.01 4.58 -5.65
C SER A 39 9.99 3.95 -4.26
N VAL A 40 9.02 4.35 -3.43
CA VAL A 40 8.94 3.97 -2.01
C VAL A 40 7.59 3.30 -1.72
N TRP A 41 7.62 2.20 -0.96
CA TRP A 41 6.44 1.61 -0.32
C TRP A 41 6.06 2.39 0.92
N VAL A 42 4.79 2.70 1.05
CA VAL A 42 4.22 3.25 2.28
C VAL A 42 3.40 2.20 2.95
N PHE A 43 3.64 2.02 4.24
CA PHE A 43 2.94 1.08 5.08
C PHE A 43 2.18 1.85 6.16
N ILE A 44 0.86 1.78 6.13
CA ILE A 44 0.02 2.41 7.15
C ILE A 44 -0.69 1.33 7.97
N PRO A 45 -0.33 1.12 9.24
CA PRO A 45 -1.02 0.19 10.12
C PRO A 45 -2.48 0.61 10.31
N ALA A 46 -3.37 -0.37 10.32
CA ALA A 46 -4.78 -0.20 10.57
C ALA A 46 -5.19 -1.03 11.81
N PRO A 47 -6.02 -0.48 12.70
CA PRO A 47 -6.41 -1.18 13.93
C PRO A 47 -7.31 -2.39 13.66
N ASP A 48 -8.05 -2.38 12.54
CA ASP A 48 -8.96 -3.45 12.15
C ASP A 48 -9.19 -3.45 10.63
N ARG A 49 -9.89 -4.49 10.16
CA ARG A 49 -10.20 -4.69 8.74
C ARG A 49 -11.05 -3.57 8.15
N ALA A 50 -12.03 -3.04 8.88
CA ALA A 50 -12.94 -2.02 8.36
C ALA A 50 -12.20 -0.70 8.11
N ASN A 51 -11.31 -0.32 9.04
CA ASN A 51 -10.42 0.82 8.87
C ASN A 51 -9.46 0.62 7.68
N ALA A 52 -8.86 -0.57 7.55
CA ALA A 52 -8.02 -0.88 6.39
C ALA A 52 -8.79 -0.78 5.06
N ASP A 53 -10.04 -1.23 5.01
CA ASP A 53 -10.91 -1.11 3.84
C ASP A 53 -11.27 0.35 3.51
N SER A 54 -11.51 1.19 4.52
CA SER A 54 -11.76 2.63 4.32
C SER A 54 -10.53 3.31 3.74
N MET A 55 -9.37 3.10 4.37
CA MET A 55 -8.10 3.64 3.91
C MET A 55 -7.78 3.17 2.49
N LEU A 56 -7.94 1.89 2.17
CA LEU A 56 -7.76 1.38 0.81
C LEU A 56 -8.61 2.16 -0.21
N ARG A 57 -9.88 2.44 0.11
CA ARG A 57 -10.77 3.21 -0.78
C ARG A 57 -10.29 4.65 -0.94
N ASP A 58 -9.97 5.31 0.15
CA ASP A 58 -9.51 6.70 0.14
C ASP A 58 -8.20 6.84 -0.66
N ILE A 59 -7.27 5.91 -0.45
CA ILE A 59 -5.99 5.84 -1.16
C ILE A 59 -6.17 5.46 -2.63
N SER A 60 -7.14 4.62 -2.96
CA SER A 60 -7.44 4.29 -4.36
C SER A 60 -8.10 5.44 -5.11
N ASN A 61 -8.81 6.32 -4.39
CA ASN A 61 -9.46 7.49 -4.97
C ASN A 61 -8.52 8.70 -5.10
N ARG A 62 -7.47 8.79 -4.26
CA ARG A 62 -6.43 9.80 -4.42
C ARG A 62 -5.48 9.37 -5.55
N SER A 63 -5.60 10.01 -6.70
CA SER A 63 -4.71 9.77 -7.84
C SER A 63 -3.35 10.45 -7.67
N GLU A 64 -3.21 11.38 -6.72
CA GLU A 64 -2.00 12.18 -6.56
C GLU A 64 -0.97 11.45 -5.71
N GLY A 65 0.26 11.34 -6.22
CA GLY A 65 1.42 10.76 -5.54
C GLY A 65 1.50 9.23 -5.55
N VAL A 66 0.36 8.52 -5.55
CA VAL A 66 0.33 7.06 -5.64
C VAL A 66 0.64 6.61 -7.07
N LEU A 67 1.53 5.65 -7.23
CA LEU A 67 1.83 5.06 -8.54
C LEU A 67 0.57 4.48 -9.16
N THR A 68 0.31 4.85 -10.41
CA THR A 68 -0.75 4.26 -11.21
C THR A 68 -0.16 3.52 -12.40
N VAL A 69 -0.55 2.27 -12.59
CA VAL A 69 -0.12 1.43 -13.70
C VAL A 69 -1.28 1.20 -14.67
N SER A 70 -0.94 1.01 -15.94
CA SER A 70 -1.91 0.66 -16.97
C SER A 70 -2.29 -0.82 -16.84
N ILE A 71 -3.58 -1.11 -16.77
CA ILE A 71 -4.08 -2.49 -16.76
C ILE A 71 -3.83 -3.11 -18.13
N GLU A 72 -3.13 -4.25 -18.15
CA GLU A 72 -2.66 -4.87 -19.39
C GLU A 72 -3.69 -5.84 -19.99
N ALA A 73 -4.52 -6.47 -19.15
CA ALA A 73 -5.42 -7.53 -19.56
C ALA A 73 -6.78 -7.49 -18.85
N GLY A 74 -7.76 -8.18 -19.44
CA GLY A 74 -9.11 -8.34 -18.88
C GLY A 74 -10.07 -7.18 -19.19
N PRO A 75 -11.25 -7.14 -18.54
CA PRO A 75 -12.32 -6.20 -18.87
C PRO A 75 -11.99 -4.73 -18.58
N ASN A 76 -10.90 -4.48 -17.84
CA ASN A 76 -10.42 -3.13 -17.51
C ASN A 76 -9.12 -2.76 -18.25
N ALA A 77 -8.70 -3.54 -19.25
CA ALA A 77 -7.49 -3.25 -20.02
C ALA A 77 -7.48 -1.81 -20.57
N GLY A 78 -6.33 -1.15 -20.50
CA GLY A 78 -6.13 0.25 -20.90
C GLY A 78 -6.56 1.29 -19.85
N ARG A 79 -7.24 0.89 -18.77
CA ARG A 79 -7.50 1.78 -17.62
C ARG A 79 -6.28 1.89 -16.73
N LYS A 80 -6.14 3.02 -16.03
CA LYS A 80 -5.13 3.17 -14.98
C LYS A 80 -5.69 2.65 -13.65
N SER A 81 -4.85 1.94 -12.90
CA SER A 81 -5.14 1.52 -11.53
C SER A 81 -4.01 1.97 -10.62
N PRO A 82 -4.31 2.52 -9.43
CA PRO A 82 -3.30 2.76 -8.43
C PRO A 82 -2.72 1.43 -7.93
N VAL A 83 -1.52 1.48 -7.36
CA VAL A 83 -0.81 0.35 -6.76
C VAL A 83 -1.02 0.41 -5.25
N VAL A 84 -2.10 -0.21 -4.78
CA VAL A 84 -2.53 -0.22 -3.36
C VAL A 84 -3.09 -1.60 -2.98
N TRP A 85 -2.78 -2.08 -1.78
CA TRP A 85 -3.38 -3.29 -1.19
C TRP A 85 -3.45 -3.23 0.34
N ILE A 86 -4.16 -4.19 0.91
CA ILE A 86 -4.24 -4.46 2.34
C ILE A 86 -3.39 -5.69 2.63
N ALA A 87 -2.47 -5.53 3.58
CA ALA A 87 -1.74 -6.62 4.20
C ALA A 87 -2.39 -6.99 5.53
N GLN A 88 -2.40 -8.28 5.86
CA GLN A 88 -2.79 -8.81 7.15
C GLN A 88 -1.58 -9.52 7.77
N ARG A 89 -1.34 -9.28 9.05
CA ARG A 89 -0.31 -9.98 9.79
C ARG A 89 -0.80 -11.39 10.11
N HIS A 90 -0.02 -12.38 9.68
CA HIS A 90 -0.21 -13.77 10.03
C HIS A 90 1.06 -14.26 10.73
N GLN A 91 1.02 -14.34 12.06
CA GLN A 91 2.20 -14.62 12.91
C GLN A 91 3.29 -13.55 12.74
N SER A 92 4.45 -13.93 12.18
CA SER A 92 5.60 -13.06 11.94
C SER A 92 5.65 -12.52 10.51
N GLU A 93 4.64 -12.82 9.68
CA GLU A 93 4.63 -12.48 8.26
C GLU A 93 3.46 -11.56 7.92
N TRP A 94 3.66 -10.68 6.95
CA TRP A 94 2.58 -9.89 6.34
C TRP A 94 2.12 -10.54 5.04
N ARG A 95 0.82 -10.77 4.91
CA ARG A 95 0.21 -11.39 3.73
C ARG A 95 -0.75 -10.43 3.06
N ARG A 96 -0.64 -10.30 1.76
CA ARG A 96 -1.61 -9.53 0.97
C ARG A 96 -2.94 -10.28 0.96
N ILE A 97 -4.01 -9.61 1.38
CA ILE A 97 -5.36 -10.21 1.46
C ILE A 97 -6.40 -9.54 0.56
N LYS A 98 -6.09 -8.36 0.04
CA LYS A 98 -6.94 -7.62 -0.91
C LYS A 98 -6.14 -6.53 -1.58
N GLY A 99 -6.23 -6.37 -2.89
CA GLY A 99 -5.57 -5.26 -3.58
C GLY A 99 -6.36 -4.72 -4.76
N THR A 100 -5.77 -3.71 -5.38
CA THR A 100 -6.17 -3.15 -6.66
C THR A 100 -5.53 -3.95 -7.81
N VAL A 101 -6.16 -3.94 -8.99
CA VAL A 101 -5.62 -4.62 -10.18
C VAL A 101 -4.19 -4.15 -10.48
N GLY A 102 -3.94 -2.83 -10.34
CA GLY A 102 -2.62 -2.26 -10.52
C GLY A 102 -1.60 -2.81 -9.53
N ALA A 103 -1.98 -3.03 -8.27
CA ALA A 103 -1.11 -3.71 -7.31
C ALA A 103 -0.87 -5.18 -7.66
N ASP A 104 -1.87 -5.91 -8.17
CA ASP A 104 -1.70 -7.33 -8.55
C ASP A 104 -0.67 -7.46 -9.67
N GLN A 105 -0.73 -6.56 -10.66
CA GLN A 105 0.22 -6.54 -11.77
C GLN A 105 1.61 -6.05 -11.39
N TYR A 106 1.70 -5.01 -10.55
CA TYR A 106 2.98 -4.37 -10.24
C TYR A 106 3.86 -5.23 -9.32
N VAL A 107 3.27 -5.82 -8.28
CA VAL A 107 4.01 -6.67 -7.33
C VAL A 107 4.26 -8.06 -7.92
N GLY A 108 3.49 -8.43 -8.95
CA GLY A 108 3.43 -9.78 -9.47
C GLY A 108 2.66 -10.69 -8.51
N GLU A 109 1.63 -11.37 -9.01
CA GLU A 109 1.19 -12.59 -8.34
C GLU A 109 2.28 -13.63 -8.51
N ASN A 110 3.21 -13.76 -7.56
CA ASN A 110 3.86 -15.05 -7.35
C ASN A 110 2.78 -15.99 -6.80
N LEU A 111 2.02 -16.58 -7.73
CA LEU A 111 1.18 -17.76 -7.54
C LEU A 111 2.00 -18.94 -7.02
#